data_AF-A0A6P8WB09-F1
#
_entry.id   AF-A0A6P8WB09-F1
#
_cell.length_a   1.000
_cell.length_b   1.000
_cell.length_c   1.000
_cell.angle_alpha   90.00
_cell.angle_beta   90.00
_cell.angle_gamma   90.00
#
_symmetry.space_group_name_H-M   'P 1'
#
loop_
_entity.id
_entity.type
_entity.pdbx_description
1 polymer ?
#
loop_
_entity_poly.entity_id
_entity_poly.type
_entity_poly.pdbx_seq_one_letter_code
_entity_poly.pdbx_strand_id
1 'polypeptide(L)'
;MSRQLNFKLGQEYELIEYPGRVVNIDRMEATLGGIVNISKVLNDEKKRLELRFHPDNPYNKPTFGDCTDKSGVLLSVKVRRHKRDKTRPPQHFVRLLGYCSRSFSFESLCDFQYLPLWHQPKSNDALAAEELSYAMPLVKPQDVTDLEFFKCKQSQLLCLPELFARVDIVHAGNFRIDEADDGQQEVLGVVAKTTYDNHDIVPFSMQDTFPTQPDAQILKRLKVKYVSDEQFMRVKKLFAESPVWTRIALLYESGVTNDKLKCIIPSLAFYFSNGPWRSLYVRYGYDPRKDFKSRHYQTFDFRLRFGSGVSEFVYCRKSAKQKMLLTGGAAEDSKNDLVQNIDYPYFEEHKLPRSRQCMLRYCDVRLPKIQEMLEKIPTPLTGAVCNERTGWLPPSFDSQVRQVVCATISELLRNHYRKEHLTAEVDAVPQADVDAEGEGEGEGEEEYYAEDEDMDMEESTANESFDDKNIEQLLTNMTS
;
A
#
# COMPACT_ATOMS: atom_id res chain seq x y z
N MET A 1 10.87 -40.95 -51.53
CA MET A 1 11.64 -39.86 -52.20
C MET A 1 12.10 -38.89 -51.13
N SER A 2 13.37 -38.93 -50.75
CA SER A 2 14.01 -37.88 -49.97
C SER A 2 14.05 -36.62 -50.86
N ARG A 3 13.28 -35.59 -50.50
CA ARG A 3 13.39 -34.29 -51.15
C ARG A 3 14.39 -33.48 -50.35
N GLN A 4 15.57 -33.25 -50.93
CA GLN A 4 16.55 -32.31 -50.37
C GLN A 4 15.88 -30.95 -50.22
N LEU A 5 15.67 -30.54 -48.98
CA LEU A 5 15.29 -29.18 -48.64
C LEU A 5 16.50 -28.31 -48.97
N ASN A 6 16.32 -27.38 -49.89
CA ASN A 6 17.37 -26.46 -50.29
C ASN A 6 17.62 -25.52 -49.10
N PHE A 7 18.69 -25.76 -48.36
CA PHE A 7 19.01 -25.15 -47.08
C PHE A 7 19.85 -23.88 -47.30
N LYS A 8 19.31 -22.71 -46.95
CA LYS A 8 20.08 -21.46 -46.86
C LYS A 8 20.12 -21.05 -45.38
N LEU A 9 21.26 -21.28 -44.73
CA LEU A 9 21.52 -21.02 -43.30
C LEU A 9 21.71 -19.51 -42.96
N GLY A 10 20.94 -18.60 -43.56
CA GLY A 10 21.35 -17.19 -43.59
C GLY A 10 20.57 -16.20 -42.74
N GLN A 11 19.30 -16.50 -42.42
CA GLN A 11 18.39 -15.45 -41.98
C GLN A 11 17.59 -15.89 -40.75
N GLU A 12 17.81 -15.14 -39.68
CA GLU A 12 17.08 -15.22 -38.42
C GLU A 12 15.86 -14.31 -38.48
N TYR A 13 14.75 -14.77 -37.91
CA TYR A 13 13.48 -14.05 -37.86
C TYR A 13 12.95 -14.03 -36.43
N GLU A 14 12.33 -12.92 -36.05
CA GLU A 14 11.60 -12.76 -34.79
C GLU A 14 10.12 -13.15 -35.01
N LEU A 15 9.54 -13.92 -34.09
CA LEU A 15 8.14 -14.34 -34.15
C LEU A 15 7.27 -13.46 -33.24
N ILE A 16 6.22 -12.85 -33.77
CA ILE A 16 5.20 -12.15 -32.96
C ILE A 16 3.90 -12.95 -33.04
N GLU A 17 3.50 -13.55 -31.92
CA GLU A 17 2.25 -14.30 -31.78
C GLU A 17 1.11 -13.34 -31.44
N TYR A 18 0.65 -12.59 -32.45
CA TYR A 18 -0.40 -11.59 -32.28
C TYR A 18 -1.72 -12.24 -31.81
N PRO A 19 -2.38 -11.73 -30.74
CA PRO A 19 -3.51 -12.42 -30.09
C PRO A 19 -4.84 -12.30 -30.85
N GLY A 20 -4.86 -11.60 -31.99
CA GLY A 20 -6.04 -11.40 -32.82
C GLY A 20 -5.94 -12.02 -34.22
N ARG A 21 -7.07 -12.09 -34.92
CA ARG A 21 -7.08 -12.48 -36.34
C ARG A 21 -6.66 -11.30 -37.21
N VAL A 22 -5.49 -11.41 -37.85
CA VAL A 22 -4.97 -10.37 -38.76
C VAL A 22 -5.70 -10.43 -40.10
N VAL A 23 -6.47 -9.38 -40.41
CA VAL A 23 -7.12 -9.17 -41.73
C VAL A 23 -6.45 -8.02 -42.48
N ASN A 24 -6.06 -6.97 -41.77
CA ASN A 24 -5.35 -5.82 -42.30
C ASN A 24 -4.03 -5.65 -41.54
N ILE A 25 -2.91 -5.70 -42.26
CA ILE A 25 -1.57 -5.67 -41.70
C ILE A 25 -1.26 -4.29 -41.13
N ASP A 26 -1.61 -3.21 -41.83
CA ASP A 26 -1.35 -1.83 -41.39
C ASP A 26 -2.05 -1.53 -40.06
N ARG A 27 -3.29 -2.02 -39.87
CA ARG A 27 -4.01 -1.88 -38.59
C ARG A 27 -3.36 -2.69 -37.48
N MET A 28 -2.92 -3.92 -37.77
CA MET A 28 -2.19 -4.72 -36.79
C MET A 28 -0.88 -4.02 -36.37
N GLU A 29 -0.11 -3.51 -37.33
CA GLU A 29 1.10 -2.76 -37.02
C GLU A 29 0.82 -1.50 -36.19
N ALA A 30 -0.26 -0.77 -36.50
CA ALA A 30 -0.69 0.39 -35.72
C ALA A 30 -0.97 0.04 -34.24
N THR A 31 -1.58 -1.13 -33.97
CA THR A 31 -1.81 -1.58 -32.59
C THR A 31 -0.53 -1.92 -31.83
N LEU A 32 0.57 -2.20 -32.51
CA LEU A 32 1.88 -2.48 -31.90
C LEU A 32 2.79 -1.23 -31.81
N GLY A 33 2.23 -0.04 -32.03
CA GLY A 33 2.98 1.21 -32.06
C GLY A 33 3.71 1.48 -33.38
N GLY A 34 3.37 0.74 -34.45
CA GLY A 34 3.94 0.85 -35.78
C GLY A 34 5.30 0.15 -35.93
N ILE A 35 5.76 0.03 -37.17
CA ILE A 35 6.98 -0.72 -37.51
C ILE A 35 8.24 -0.21 -36.79
N VAL A 36 8.30 1.09 -36.49
CA VAL A 36 9.43 1.71 -35.78
C VAL A 36 9.49 1.23 -34.33
N ASN A 37 8.36 1.15 -33.64
CA ASN A 37 8.30 0.69 -32.27
C ASN A 37 8.61 -0.81 -32.18
N ILE A 38 7.99 -1.60 -33.07
CA ILE A 38 8.29 -3.04 -33.21
C ILE A 38 9.79 -3.24 -33.39
N SER A 39 10.41 -2.57 -34.36
CA SER A 39 11.85 -2.70 -34.62
C SER A 39 12.74 -2.31 -33.43
N LYS A 40 12.31 -1.32 -32.63
CA LYS A 40 13.04 -0.92 -31.41
C LYS A 40 12.97 -1.99 -30.33
N VAL A 41 11.79 -2.58 -30.10
CA VAL A 41 11.59 -3.62 -29.09
C VAL A 41 12.31 -4.92 -29.49
N LEU A 42 12.24 -5.31 -30.76
CA LEU A 42 12.92 -6.53 -31.23
C LEU A 42 14.45 -6.49 -31.03
N ASN A 43 15.06 -5.31 -31.10
CA ASN A 43 16.50 -5.12 -30.85
C ASN A 43 16.88 -5.06 -29.35
N ASP A 44 15.91 -5.14 -28.44
CA ASP A 44 16.12 -5.06 -26.99
C ASP A 44 15.69 -6.40 -26.35
N GLU A 45 16.57 -6.99 -25.53
CA GLU A 45 16.28 -8.27 -24.88
C GLU A 45 15.33 -8.11 -23.68
N LYS A 46 15.27 -6.91 -23.07
CA LYS A 46 14.52 -6.68 -21.83
C LYS A 46 13.15 -6.05 -22.05
N LYS A 47 12.90 -5.47 -23.23
CA LYS A 47 11.63 -4.79 -23.49
C LYS A 47 10.53 -5.77 -23.89
N ARG A 48 9.37 -5.56 -23.28
CA ARG A 48 8.11 -6.21 -23.65
C ARG A 48 7.50 -5.48 -24.84
N LEU A 49 6.82 -6.21 -25.72
CA LEU A 49 6.15 -5.61 -26.87
C LEU A 49 4.78 -5.08 -26.47
N GLU A 50 4.57 -3.77 -26.59
CA GLU A 50 3.26 -3.17 -26.30
C GLU A 50 2.24 -3.45 -27.40
N LEU A 51 1.05 -3.87 -26.97
CA LEU A 51 -0.15 -4.00 -27.79
C LEU A 51 -1.24 -3.07 -27.25
N ARG A 52 -1.70 -2.16 -28.11
CA ARG A 52 -2.72 -1.15 -27.82
C ARG A 52 -3.93 -1.42 -28.71
N PHE A 53 -5.01 -1.94 -28.13
CA PHE A 53 -6.22 -2.33 -28.88
C PHE A 53 -6.93 -1.16 -29.56
N HIS A 54 -6.83 0.05 -28.98
CA HIS A 54 -7.46 1.28 -29.44
C HIS A 54 -6.43 2.40 -29.63
N PRO A 55 -5.63 2.41 -30.72
CA PRO A 55 -4.55 3.39 -30.92
C PRO A 55 -5.03 4.84 -30.88
N ASP A 56 -6.27 5.11 -31.26
CA ASP A 56 -6.87 6.45 -31.29
C ASP A 56 -7.36 6.94 -29.92
N ASN A 57 -7.48 6.04 -28.93
CA ASN A 57 -7.92 6.39 -27.57
C ASN A 57 -6.70 6.79 -26.72
N PRO A 58 -6.60 8.02 -26.20
CA PRO A 58 -5.47 8.45 -25.38
C PRO A 58 -5.41 7.76 -24.01
N TYR A 59 -6.51 7.17 -23.55
CA TYR A 59 -6.58 6.44 -22.27
C TYR A 59 -6.27 4.94 -22.41
N ASN A 60 -5.90 4.50 -23.60
CA ASN A 60 -5.69 3.09 -23.89
C ASN A 60 -4.47 2.54 -23.16
N LYS A 61 -4.71 1.55 -22.31
CA LYS A 61 -3.66 0.85 -21.57
C LYS A 61 -3.07 -0.27 -22.44
N PRO A 62 -1.73 -0.40 -22.53
CA PRO A 62 -1.14 -1.47 -23.30
C PRO A 62 -1.32 -2.82 -22.60
N THR A 63 -1.48 -3.88 -23.39
CA THR A 63 -1.15 -5.24 -23.00
C THR A 63 0.25 -5.54 -23.48
N PHE A 64 0.99 -6.36 -22.75
CA PHE A 64 2.39 -6.62 -23.06
C PHE A 64 2.59 -8.03 -23.59
N GLY A 65 3.44 -8.14 -24.60
CA GLY A 65 3.92 -9.38 -25.17
C GLY A 65 5.28 -9.70 -24.57
N ASP A 66 5.38 -10.84 -23.91
CA ASP A 66 6.60 -11.31 -23.27
C ASP A 66 7.50 -12.03 -24.27
N CYS A 67 8.79 -11.71 -24.20
CA CYS A 67 9.80 -12.36 -25.02
C CYS A 67 10.15 -13.73 -24.40
N THR A 68 9.99 -14.79 -25.18
CA THR A 68 10.36 -16.16 -24.82
C THR A 68 11.31 -16.74 -25.86
N ASP A 69 12.33 -17.45 -25.39
CA ASP A 69 13.23 -18.20 -26.26
C ASP A 69 12.48 -19.40 -26.85
N LYS A 70 12.34 -19.44 -28.17
CA LYS A 70 11.69 -20.53 -28.90
C LYS A 70 12.51 -20.92 -30.12
N SER A 71 12.75 -22.21 -30.31
CA SER A 71 13.37 -22.74 -31.53
C SER A 71 12.30 -23.06 -32.58
N GLY A 72 12.21 -22.22 -33.61
CA GLY A 72 11.27 -22.37 -34.73
C GLY A 72 11.95 -22.36 -36.09
N VAL A 73 11.27 -22.89 -37.11
CA VAL A 73 11.74 -22.86 -38.51
C VAL A 73 10.63 -22.31 -39.41
N LEU A 74 10.95 -21.28 -40.19
CA LEU A 74 10.00 -20.69 -41.14
C LEU A 74 10.05 -21.44 -42.48
N LEU A 75 8.92 -22.03 -42.86
CA LEU A 75 8.77 -22.79 -44.11
C LEU A 75 7.83 -22.06 -45.08
N SER A 76 8.29 -21.87 -46.32
CA SER A 76 7.43 -21.48 -47.43
C SER A 76 6.89 -22.73 -48.13
N VAL A 77 5.58 -22.92 -48.11
CA VAL A 77 4.90 -24.05 -48.76
C VAL A 77 4.12 -23.56 -49.98
N LYS A 78 4.63 -23.86 -51.18
CA LYS A 78 3.93 -23.56 -52.44
C LYS A 78 3.17 -24.80 -52.92
N VAL A 79 1.86 -24.68 -53.02
CA VAL A 79 0.98 -25.77 -53.47
C VAL A 79 0.60 -25.54 -54.94
N ARG A 80 1.02 -26.42 -55.84
CA ARG A 80 0.60 -26.43 -57.25
C ARG A 80 -0.53 -27.44 -57.43
N ARG A 81 -1.69 -26.96 -57.88
CA ARG A 81 -2.86 -27.79 -58.22
C ARG A 81 -3.00 -27.88 -59.74
N HIS A 82 -3.41 -29.04 -60.25
CA HIS A 82 -3.62 -29.22 -61.68
C HIS A 82 -4.94 -28.55 -62.11
N LYS A 83 -4.88 -27.62 -63.07
CA LYS A 83 -6.00 -26.75 -63.43
C LYS A 83 -7.17 -27.48 -64.12
N ARG A 84 -6.87 -28.58 -64.82
CA ARG A 84 -7.85 -29.37 -65.62
C ARG A 84 -8.29 -30.67 -64.97
N ASP A 85 -7.57 -31.16 -63.96
CA ASP A 85 -7.83 -32.47 -63.36
C ASP A 85 -7.77 -32.33 -61.84
N LYS A 86 -8.93 -32.16 -61.22
CA LYS A 86 -9.08 -31.96 -59.77
C LYS A 86 -8.85 -33.25 -58.97
N THR A 87 -8.75 -34.41 -59.63
CA THR A 87 -8.55 -35.71 -58.97
C THR A 87 -7.09 -36.00 -58.67
N ARG A 88 -6.15 -35.31 -59.34
CA ARG A 88 -4.71 -35.47 -59.09
C ARG A 88 -4.30 -34.84 -57.76
N PRO A 89 -3.42 -35.50 -56.99
CA PRO A 89 -2.93 -34.94 -55.74
C PRO A 89 -2.13 -33.65 -55.98
N PRO A 90 -2.27 -32.64 -55.10
CA PRO A 90 -1.51 -31.41 -55.19
C PRO A 90 0.00 -31.65 -55.07
N GLN A 91 0.79 -30.94 -55.87
CA GLN A 91 2.25 -30.95 -55.73
C GLN A 91 2.67 -29.87 -54.73
N HIS A 92 3.25 -30.29 -53.60
CA HIS A 92 3.79 -29.40 -52.58
C HIS A 92 5.27 -29.10 -52.86
N PHE A 93 5.67 -27.84 -52.78
CA PHE A 93 7.07 -27.43 -52.82
C PHE A 93 7.36 -26.72 -51.49
N VAL A 94 8.25 -27.30 -50.69
CA VAL A 94 8.61 -26.76 -49.37
C VAL A 94 10.00 -26.16 -49.47
N ARG A 95 10.16 -24.93 -48.98
CA ARG A 95 11.44 -24.23 -48.91
C ARG A 95 11.64 -23.68 -47.51
N LEU A 96 12.82 -23.93 -46.94
CA LEU A 96 13.24 -23.33 -45.68
C LEU A 96 13.65 -21.87 -45.93
N LEU A 97 13.03 -20.93 -45.22
CA LEU A 97 13.33 -19.49 -45.32
C LEU A 97 14.33 -19.03 -44.25
N GLY A 98 14.26 -19.60 -43.06
CA GLY A 98 15.10 -19.23 -41.92
C GLY A 98 14.66 -19.93 -40.63
N TYR A 99 15.23 -19.50 -39.52
CA TYR A 99 14.87 -19.96 -38.17
C TYR A 99 14.41 -18.79 -37.30
N CYS A 100 13.68 -19.12 -36.24
CA CYS A 100 13.30 -18.20 -35.17
C CYS A 100 13.94 -18.72 -33.87
N SER A 101 14.54 -17.81 -33.12
CA SER A 101 15.14 -18.06 -31.80
C SER A 101 14.30 -17.47 -30.66
N ARG A 102 13.54 -16.42 -30.97
CA ARG A 102 12.75 -15.64 -30.03
C ARG A 102 11.32 -15.47 -30.53
N SER A 103 10.39 -15.42 -29.58
CA SER A 103 8.98 -15.15 -29.85
C SER A 103 8.37 -14.23 -28.80
N PHE A 104 7.49 -13.34 -29.24
CA PHE A 104 6.68 -12.48 -28.38
C PHE A 104 5.26 -13.04 -28.29
N SER A 105 4.84 -13.49 -27.11
CA SER A 105 3.48 -13.97 -26.85
C SER A 105 2.75 -13.08 -25.85
N PHE A 106 1.46 -12.85 -26.08
CA PHE A 106 0.61 -11.97 -25.28
C PHE A 106 -0.26 -12.82 -24.34
N GLU A 107 0.37 -13.43 -23.34
CA GLU A 107 -0.29 -14.32 -22.38
C GLU A 107 -0.78 -13.57 -21.13
N SER A 108 -0.20 -12.41 -20.85
CA SER A 108 -0.63 -11.53 -19.75
C SER A 108 -2.01 -10.92 -19.99
N LEU A 109 -2.71 -10.64 -18.90
CA LEU A 109 -3.98 -9.95 -18.92
C LEU A 109 -3.82 -8.46 -19.24
N CYS A 110 -4.87 -7.92 -19.83
CA CYS A 110 -5.05 -6.50 -20.09
C CYS A 110 -5.45 -5.78 -18.79
N ASP A 111 -4.87 -4.60 -18.54
CA ASP A 111 -5.32 -3.71 -17.47
C ASP A 111 -6.74 -3.17 -17.74
N PHE A 112 -7.38 -2.57 -16.74
CA PHE A 112 -8.70 -1.97 -16.87
C PHE A 112 -8.70 -0.86 -17.92
N GLN A 113 -9.56 -1.02 -18.93
CA GLN A 113 -9.68 -0.06 -20.03
C GLN A 113 -10.77 0.97 -19.73
N TYR A 114 -10.47 2.23 -20.01
CA TYR A 114 -11.46 3.29 -20.03
C TYR A 114 -11.80 3.67 -21.47
N LEU A 115 -13.05 3.40 -21.85
CA LEU A 115 -13.57 3.63 -23.20
C LEU A 115 -14.73 4.64 -23.14
N PRO A 116 -14.47 5.94 -23.35
CA PRO A 116 -15.52 6.94 -23.36
C PRO A 116 -16.28 6.89 -24.69
N LEU A 117 -17.17 5.90 -24.83
CA LEU A 117 -17.93 5.65 -26.06
C LEU A 117 -19.38 6.15 -25.92
N TRP A 118 -19.90 6.70 -27.00
CA TRP A 118 -21.33 7.00 -27.15
C TRP A 118 -21.93 6.36 -28.38
N HIS A 119 -23.23 6.12 -28.29
CA HIS A 119 -24.06 5.71 -29.39
C HIS A 119 -24.49 6.95 -30.19
N GLN A 120 -24.15 6.97 -31.47
CA GLN A 120 -24.65 7.93 -32.43
C GLN A 120 -25.43 7.21 -33.53
N PRO A 121 -26.64 7.66 -33.89
CA PRO A 121 -27.39 7.05 -34.98
C PRO A 121 -26.68 7.33 -36.31
N LYS A 122 -26.46 6.29 -37.14
CA LYS A 122 -25.79 6.44 -38.45
C LYS A 122 -26.57 7.30 -39.46
N SER A 123 -27.88 7.40 -39.28
CA SER A 123 -28.75 8.26 -40.08
C SER A 123 -29.92 8.76 -39.23
N ASN A 124 -30.66 9.74 -39.74
CA ASN A 124 -31.85 10.29 -39.09
C ASN A 124 -33.07 9.34 -39.12
N ASP A 125 -32.94 8.12 -39.66
CA ASP A 125 -34.01 7.13 -39.64
C ASP A 125 -34.11 6.47 -38.26
N ALA A 126 -35.34 6.29 -37.76
CA ALA A 126 -35.60 5.65 -36.46
C ALA A 126 -35.15 4.17 -36.36
N LEU A 127 -34.76 3.55 -37.48
CA LEU A 127 -34.23 2.19 -37.58
C LEU A 127 -32.72 2.16 -37.90
N ALA A 128 -32.05 3.32 -37.89
CA ALA A 128 -30.64 3.41 -38.18
C ALA A 128 -29.82 2.63 -37.16
N ALA A 129 -28.86 1.84 -37.65
CA ALA A 129 -27.90 1.18 -36.77
C ALA A 129 -27.10 2.24 -36.00
N GLU A 130 -26.87 1.99 -34.72
CA GLU A 130 -26.06 2.84 -33.86
C GLU A 130 -24.56 2.61 -34.15
N GLU A 131 -23.80 3.69 -34.18
CA GLU A 131 -22.35 3.68 -34.28
C GLU A 131 -21.75 4.14 -32.95
N LEU A 132 -20.77 3.38 -32.47
CA LEU A 132 -20.00 3.75 -31.30
C LEU A 132 -18.89 4.71 -31.73
N SER A 133 -18.88 5.90 -31.16
CA SER A 133 -17.84 6.91 -31.38
C SER A 133 -17.24 7.35 -30.05
N TYR A 134 -15.96 7.73 -30.07
CA TYR A 134 -15.30 8.25 -28.88
C TYR A 134 -15.79 9.66 -28.57
N ALA A 135 -16.29 9.84 -27.35
CA ALA A 135 -16.77 11.07 -26.75
C ALA A 135 -15.63 12.02 -26.31
N MET A 136 -14.54 12.08 -27.07
CA MET A 136 -13.33 12.79 -26.66
C MET A 136 -13.56 14.26 -26.25
N PRO A 137 -14.43 15.05 -26.92
CA PRO A 137 -14.69 16.44 -26.55
C PRO A 137 -15.23 16.68 -25.15
N LEU A 138 -15.82 15.67 -24.47
CA LEU A 138 -16.34 15.83 -23.11
C LEU A 138 -15.39 15.29 -22.03
N VAL A 139 -14.38 14.52 -22.41
CA VAL A 139 -13.42 13.92 -21.45
C VAL A 139 -12.14 14.74 -21.40
N LYS A 140 -11.74 15.34 -22.52
CA LYS A 140 -10.58 16.23 -22.58
C LYS A 140 -10.94 17.56 -23.22
N PRO A 141 -10.33 18.68 -22.78
CA PRO A 141 -10.49 19.95 -23.46
C PRO A 141 -9.90 19.84 -24.87
N GLN A 142 -10.60 20.38 -25.87
CA GLN A 142 -10.06 20.40 -27.24
C GLN A 142 -8.87 21.34 -27.36
N ASP A 143 -8.93 22.46 -26.65
CA ASP A 143 -7.87 23.45 -26.53
C ASP A 143 -7.98 24.23 -25.21
N VAL A 144 -7.04 25.14 -24.97
CA VAL A 144 -7.01 26.00 -23.77
C VAL A 144 -8.17 27.02 -23.72
N THR A 145 -8.92 27.19 -24.80
CA THR A 145 -10.05 28.11 -24.95
C THR A 145 -11.41 27.40 -24.91
N ASP A 146 -11.45 26.11 -24.57
CA ASP A 146 -12.67 25.30 -24.48
C ASP A 146 -13.52 25.69 -23.24
N LEU A 147 -14.16 26.85 -23.34
CA LEU A 147 -14.96 27.43 -22.26
C LEU A 147 -16.16 26.55 -21.88
N GLU A 148 -16.71 25.78 -22.82
CA GLU A 148 -17.83 24.89 -22.55
C GLU A 148 -17.40 23.67 -21.73
N PHE A 149 -16.21 23.12 -22.01
CA PHE A 149 -15.59 22.11 -21.16
C PHE A 149 -15.37 22.65 -19.73
N PHE A 150 -14.72 23.81 -19.56
CA PHE A 150 -14.40 24.33 -18.22
C PHE A 150 -15.59 24.88 -17.43
N LYS A 151 -16.72 25.19 -18.08
CA LYS A 151 -17.97 25.58 -17.39
C LYS A 151 -18.73 24.39 -16.81
N CYS A 152 -18.39 23.16 -17.19
CA CYS A 152 -19.10 21.98 -16.72
C CYS A 152 -18.94 21.84 -15.19
N LYS A 153 -20.05 21.83 -14.46
CA LYS A 153 -20.04 21.74 -12.98
C LYS A 153 -19.71 20.35 -12.45
N GLN A 154 -19.74 19.34 -13.32
CA GLN A 154 -19.48 17.96 -12.94
C GLN A 154 -17.97 17.72 -12.95
N SER A 155 -17.48 17.00 -11.93
CA SER A 155 -16.08 16.57 -11.86
C SER A 155 -15.69 15.87 -13.16
N GLN A 156 -14.71 16.41 -13.87
CA GLN A 156 -14.17 15.84 -15.09
C GLN A 156 -13.04 14.88 -14.73
N LEU A 157 -13.06 13.69 -15.34
CA LEU A 157 -12.02 12.69 -15.19
C LEU A 157 -10.80 13.11 -16.04
N LEU A 158 -10.00 14.04 -15.51
CA LEU A 158 -8.89 14.66 -16.24
C LEU A 158 -7.72 13.67 -16.45
N CYS A 159 -7.41 12.86 -15.44
CA CYS A 159 -6.31 11.91 -15.46
C CYS A 159 -6.77 10.57 -14.88
N LEU A 160 -6.49 9.49 -15.61
CA LEU A 160 -6.59 8.13 -15.08
C LEU A 160 -5.27 7.75 -14.42
N PRO A 161 -5.29 6.90 -13.38
CA PRO A 161 -4.10 6.22 -12.90
C PRO A 161 -3.33 5.57 -14.07
N GLU A 162 -2.00 5.56 -14.01
CA GLU A 162 -1.18 4.94 -15.05
C GLU A 162 -1.44 3.44 -15.16
N LEU A 163 -1.65 2.78 -14.01
CA LEU A 163 -2.04 1.39 -13.87
C LEU A 163 -3.22 1.30 -12.92
N PHE A 164 -4.25 0.54 -13.28
CA PHE A 164 -5.33 0.19 -12.38
C PHE A 164 -5.05 -1.14 -11.66
N ALA A 165 -4.57 -2.13 -12.40
CA ALA A 165 -4.02 -3.37 -11.88
C ALA A 165 -2.50 -3.26 -11.81
N ARG A 166 -1.94 -3.48 -10.60
CA ARG A 166 -0.47 -3.51 -10.40
C ARG A 166 0.20 -4.74 -11.00
N VAL A 167 -0.59 -5.75 -11.36
CA VAL A 167 -0.12 -7.06 -11.80
C VAL A 167 -1.01 -7.50 -12.98
N ASP A 168 -0.37 -7.96 -14.05
CA ASP A 168 -0.99 -8.43 -15.29
C ASP A 168 -1.07 -9.96 -15.38
N ILE A 169 -0.74 -10.66 -14.29
CA ILE A 169 -0.88 -12.12 -14.15
C ILE A 169 -2.02 -12.47 -13.20
N VAL A 170 -2.67 -13.60 -13.46
CA VAL A 170 -3.66 -14.16 -12.53
C VAL A 170 -2.94 -14.64 -11.28
N HIS A 171 -3.35 -14.15 -10.12
CA HIS A 171 -2.80 -14.63 -8.87
C HIS A 171 -3.15 -16.12 -8.68
N ALA A 172 -2.12 -16.97 -8.63
CA ALA A 172 -2.28 -18.43 -8.49
C ALA A 172 -2.62 -18.86 -7.04
N GLY A 173 -2.90 -17.90 -6.15
CA GLY A 173 -3.30 -18.20 -4.79
C GLY A 173 -4.60 -19.00 -4.79
N ASN A 174 -4.59 -20.14 -4.11
CA ASN A 174 -5.81 -20.83 -3.75
C ASN A 174 -6.62 -19.86 -2.89
N PHE A 175 -7.70 -19.31 -3.44
CA PHE A 175 -8.73 -18.71 -2.61
C PHE A 175 -9.11 -19.76 -1.56
N ARG A 176 -9.15 -19.40 -0.28
CA ARG A 176 -9.76 -20.26 0.73
C ARG A 176 -11.21 -20.45 0.28
N ILE A 177 -11.49 -21.61 -0.30
CA ILE A 177 -12.86 -22.05 -0.52
C ILE A 177 -13.34 -22.42 0.87
N ASP A 178 -13.99 -21.49 1.56
CA ASP A 178 -14.71 -21.83 2.78
C ASP A 178 -15.79 -22.84 2.36
N GLU A 179 -15.63 -24.11 2.75
CA GLU A 179 -16.46 -25.23 2.28
C GLU A 179 -17.94 -25.16 2.75
N ALA A 180 -18.41 -24.02 3.27
CA ALA A 180 -19.67 -23.93 4.01
C ALA A 180 -20.57 -22.73 3.71
N ASP A 181 -20.21 -21.80 2.81
CA ASP A 181 -21.09 -20.66 2.51
C ASP A 181 -21.53 -20.66 1.03
N ASP A 182 -22.83 -20.72 0.80
CA ASP A 182 -23.44 -21.01 -0.51
C ASP A 182 -23.44 -19.80 -1.49
N GLY A 183 -22.66 -18.77 -1.18
CA GLY A 183 -22.50 -17.56 -1.97
C GLY A 183 -23.78 -16.74 -2.14
N GLN A 184 -24.90 -17.14 -1.52
CA GLN A 184 -26.18 -16.41 -1.65
C GLN A 184 -26.19 -15.11 -0.84
N GLN A 185 -25.26 -14.94 0.11
CA GLN A 185 -25.12 -13.74 0.93
C GLN A 185 -23.95 -12.84 0.53
N GLU A 186 -23.12 -13.26 -0.43
CA GLU A 186 -22.04 -12.43 -1.00
C GLU A 186 -22.56 -11.48 -2.08
N VAL A 187 -23.48 -10.60 -1.71
CA VAL A 187 -23.63 -9.34 -2.44
C VAL A 187 -22.41 -8.48 -2.07
N LEU A 188 -21.61 -8.08 -3.07
CA LEU A 188 -20.52 -7.10 -2.90
C LEU A 188 -21.03 -5.92 -2.04
N GLY A 189 -20.52 -5.83 -0.80
CA GLY A 189 -20.90 -4.82 0.19
C GLY A 189 -21.83 -5.24 1.34
N VAL A 190 -22.27 -6.50 1.42
CA VAL A 190 -23.22 -6.96 2.47
C VAL A 190 -22.57 -7.80 3.57
N VAL A 191 -21.47 -8.49 3.28
CA VAL A 191 -20.63 -9.10 4.32
C VAL A 191 -19.36 -8.26 4.43
N ALA A 192 -19.49 -7.10 5.07
CA ALA A 192 -18.37 -6.64 5.87
C ALA A 192 -18.14 -7.76 6.88
N LYS A 193 -17.06 -8.55 6.73
CA LYS A 193 -16.48 -9.20 7.91
C LYS A 193 -16.50 -8.10 8.96
N THR A 194 -17.13 -8.34 10.10
CA THR A 194 -16.97 -7.43 11.22
C THR A 194 -15.50 -7.51 11.61
N THR A 195 -14.66 -6.78 10.88
CA THR A 195 -13.46 -6.19 11.43
C THR A 195 -13.93 -5.61 12.74
N TYR A 196 -13.15 -5.87 13.79
CA TYR A 196 -13.37 -5.22 15.07
C TYR A 196 -13.06 -3.73 14.86
N ASP A 197 -13.87 -3.04 14.06
CA ASP A 197 -13.84 -1.61 13.91
C ASP A 197 -13.97 -1.09 15.33
N ASN A 198 -12.91 -0.44 15.77
CA ASN A 198 -12.87 0.30 17.01
C ASN A 198 -14.01 1.32 16.95
N HIS A 199 -15.21 0.94 17.40
CA HIS A 199 -16.22 1.92 17.75
C HIS A 199 -15.58 2.81 18.81
N ASP A 200 -15.63 4.13 18.57
CA ASP A 200 -14.91 5.23 19.24
C ASP A 200 -13.67 5.78 18.51
N ILE A 201 -13.57 5.61 17.19
CA ILE A 201 -12.73 6.48 16.35
C ILE A 201 -13.40 7.88 16.25
N VAL A 202 -12.71 8.89 16.75
CA VAL A 202 -13.17 10.29 16.78
C VAL A 202 -12.22 11.14 15.93
N PRO A 203 -12.72 11.89 14.93
CA PRO A 203 -11.90 12.90 14.28
C PRO A 203 -11.62 14.05 15.25
N PHE A 204 -10.37 14.50 15.28
CA PHE A 204 -9.98 15.72 15.97
C PHE A 204 -10.62 16.92 15.26
N SER A 205 -11.32 17.73 16.02
CA SER A 205 -12.03 18.93 15.57
C SER A 205 -11.94 19.99 16.65
N MET A 206 -11.91 21.26 16.26
CA MET A 206 -11.88 22.39 17.22
C MET A 206 -13.27 22.74 17.77
N GLN A 207 -14.33 22.26 17.12
CA GLN A 207 -15.72 22.61 17.47
C GLN A 207 -16.41 21.49 18.26
N ASP A 208 -16.02 20.25 18.01
CA ASP A 208 -16.74 19.10 18.54
C ASP A 208 -16.44 18.84 20.03
N THR A 209 -17.43 18.29 20.72
CA THR A 209 -17.29 17.76 22.08
C THR A 209 -16.85 16.31 22.02
N PHE A 210 -15.79 15.97 22.76
CA PHE A 210 -15.27 14.61 22.78
C PHE A 210 -16.03 13.72 23.78
N PRO A 211 -16.08 12.39 23.54
CA PRO A 211 -16.77 11.46 24.41
C PRO A 211 -16.30 11.50 25.86
N THR A 212 -17.25 11.47 26.79
CA THR A 212 -16.98 11.46 28.24
C THR A 212 -17.17 10.09 28.88
N GLN A 213 -17.83 9.16 28.18
CA GLN A 213 -18.12 7.80 28.65
C GLN A 213 -18.18 6.86 27.44
N PRO A 214 -17.90 5.56 27.62
CA PRO A 214 -18.02 4.55 26.56
C PRO A 214 -19.49 4.29 26.20
N ASP A 215 -19.73 3.82 24.98
CA ASP A 215 -21.06 3.36 24.56
C ASP A 215 -21.50 2.11 25.37
N ALA A 216 -22.80 2.01 25.64
CA ALA A 216 -23.41 0.90 26.37
C ALA A 216 -23.20 -0.45 25.68
N GLN A 217 -23.04 -0.48 24.35
CA GLN A 217 -22.75 -1.71 23.61
C GLN A 217 -21.35 -2.24 23.91
N ILE A 218 -20.37 -1.35 24.10
CA ILE A 218 -18.98 -1.72 24.40
C ILE A 218 -18.90 -2.38 25.77
N LEU A 219 -19.61 -1.83 26.76
CA LEU A 219 -19.70 -2.41 28.09
C LEU A 219 -20.33 -3.81 28.07
N LYS A 220 -21.29 -4.07 27.18
CA LYS A 220 -21.85 -5.41 26.99
C LYS A 220 -20.83 -6.37 26.38
N ARG A 221 -20.09 -5.94 25.35
CA ARG A 221 -19.06 -6.77 24.69
C ARG A 221 -17.89 -7.10 25.62
N LEU A 222 -17.47 -6.15 26.46
CA LEU A 222 -16.44 -6.39 27.47
C LEU A 222 -16.84 -7.51 28.43
N LYS A 223 -18.14 -7.65 28.77
CA LYS A 223 -18.65 -8.74 29.61
C LYS A 223 -18.68 -10.10 28.90
N VAL A 224 -18.86 -10.11 27.58
CA VAL A 224 -18.93 -11.35 26.78
C VAL A 224 -17.54 -11.96 26.58
N LYS A 225 -16.50 -11.13 26.44
CA LYS A 225 -15.12 -11.61 26.32
C LYS A 225 -14.49 -11.73 27.69
N TYR A 226 -14.05 -12.92 28.06
CA TYR A 226 -13.33 -13.17 29.32
C TYR A 226 -12.07 -12.29 29.41
N VAL A 227 -12.17 -11.17 30.13
CA VAL A 227 -11.07 -10.30 30.52
C VAL A 227 -11.00 -10.38 32.04
N SER A 228 -9.83 -10.77 32.58
CA SER A 228 -9.62 -10.78 34.02
C SER A 228 -9.68 -9.34 34.58
N ASP A 229 -10.32 -9.18 35.73
CA ASP A 229 -10.42 -7.91 36.45
C ASP A 229 -9.05 -7.28 36.72
N GLU A 230 -8.04 -8.11 36.96
CA GLU A 230 -6.67 -7.65 37.15
C GLU A 230 -6.12 -6.94 35.91
N GLN A 231 -6.36 -7.52 34.73
CA GLN A 231 -5.89 -6.97 33.45
C GLN A 231 -6.61 -5.65 33.13
N PHE A 232 -7.93 -5.60 33.38
CA PHE A 232 -8.69 -4.36 33.25
C PHE A 232 -8.18 -3.27 34.18
N MET A 233 -7.94 -3.59 35.46
CA MET A 233 -7.46 -2.64 36.46
C MET A 233 -6.05 -2.13 36.15
N ARG A 234 -5.15 -2.98 35.62
CA ARG A 234 -3.82 -2.56 35.16
C ARG A 234 -3.91 -1.49 34.08
N VAL A 235 -4.68 -1.73 33.02
CA VAL A 235 -4.86 -0.75 31.92
C VAL A 235 -5.53 0.53 32.42
N LYS A 236 -6.55 0.40 33.30
CA LYS A 236 -7.22 1.55 33.92
C LYS A 236 -6.25 2.41 34.75
N LYS A 237 -5.32 1.79 35.48
CA LYS A 237 -4.28 2.49 36.24
C LYS A 237 -3.36 3.29 35.33
N LEU A 238 -2.93 2.72 34.19
CA LEU A 238 -2.09 3.44 33.21
C LEU A 238 -2.79 4.69 32.67
N PHE A 239 -4.09 4.61 32.37
CA PHE A 239 -4.89 5.77 31.95
C PHE A 239 -5.12 6.81 33.05
N ALA A 240 -5.00 6.41 34.33
CA ALA A 240 -5.03 7.33 35.46
C ALA A 240 -3.69 8.06 35.65
N GLU A 241 -2.56 7.38 35.40
CA GLU A 241 -1.21 7.95 35.45
C GLU A 241 -0.93 8.89 34.27
N SER A 242 -1.39 8.52 33.07
CA SER A 242 -1.31 9.37 31.87
C SER A 242 -2.60 9.27 31.05
N PRO A 243 -3.18 10.39 30.62
CA PRO A 243 -4.49 10.38 29.96
C PRO A 243 -4.45 9.95 28.49
N VAL A 244 -3.28 9.91 27.86
CA VAL A 244 -3.11 9.68 26.42
C VAL A 244 -2.02 8.65 26.20
N TRP A 245 -2.27 7.60 25.42
CA TRP A 245 -1.33 6.49 25.19
C TRP A 245 -1.31 6.00 23.75
N THR A 246 -0.17 5.45 23.31
CA THR A 246 -0.09 4.64 22.09
C THR A 246 -0.47 3.18 22.40
N ARG A 247 -0.94 2.44 21.38
CA ARG A 247 -1.26 1.01 21.53
C ARG A 247 -0.05 0.20 22.01
N ILE A 248 1.11 0.43 21.40
CA ILE A 248 2.35 -0.30 21.69
C ILE A 248 2.82 -0.05 23.11
N ALA A 249 2.71 1.18 23.62
CA ALA A 249 3.05 1.48 25.00
C ALA A 249 2.09 0.80 25.99
N LEU A 250 0.78 0.76 25.69
CA LEU A 250 -0.18 0.03 26.53
C LEU A 250 0.13 -1.48 26.56
N LEU A 251 0.46 -2.09 25.43
CA LEU A 251 0.86 -3.51 25.38
C LEU A 251 2.09 -3.77 26.24
N TYR A 252 3.13 -2.95 26.06
CA TYR A 252 4.39 -3.10 26.77
C TYR A 252 4.24 -2.90 28.29
N GLU A 253 3.59 -1.82 28.72
CA GLU A 253 3.46 -1.47 30.14
C GLU A 253 2.45 -2.33 30.89
N SER A 254 1.36 -2.75 30.24
CA SER A 254 0.34 -3.58 30.91
C SER A 254 0.68 -5.07 30.94
N GLY A 255 1.50 -5.54 29.99
CA GLY A 255 1.77 -6.97 29.77
C GLY A 255 0.55 -7.77 29.31
N VAL A 256 -0.53 -7.08 28.91
CA VAL A 256 -1.78 -7.70 28.43
C VAL A 256 -1.59 -8.17 26.99
N THR A 257 -2.15 -9.32 26.65
CA THR A 257 -2.13 -9.80 25.25
C THR A 257 -2.95 -8.91 24.32
N ASN A 258 -2.57 -8.89 23.04
CA ASN A 258 -3.18 -8.02 22.03
C ASN A 258 -4.72 -8.11 22.00
N ASP A 259 -5.25 -9.33 22.03
CA ASP A 259 -6.69 -9.58 21.93
C ASP A 259 -7.46 -9.05 23.12
N LYS A 260 -6.92 -9.22 24.33
CA LYS A 260 -7.54 -8.72 25.56
C LYS A 260 -7.48 -7.20 25.60
N LEU A 261 -6.37 -6.61 25.16
CA LEU A 261 -6.23 -5.15 25.09
C LEU A 261 -7.20 -4.51 24.09
N LYS A 262 -7.46 -5.15 22.92
CA LYS A 262 -8.51 -4.71 21.97
C LYS A 262 -9.89 -4.64 22.62
N CYS A 263 -10.16 -5.44 23.64
CA CYS A 263 -11.44 -5.46 24.34
C CYS A 263 -11.53 -4.43 25.46
N ILE A 264 -10.41 -4.19 26.16
CA ILE A 264 -10.36 -3.27 27.30
C ILE A 264 -10.39 -1.81 26.86
N ILE A 265 -9.56 -1.43 25.88
CA ILE A 265 -9.34 -0.02 25.50
C ILE A 265 -10.65 0.73 25.19
N PRO A 266 -11.58 0.18 24.36
CA PRO A 266 -12.80 0.92 24.00
C PRO A 266 -13.69 1.30 25.19
N SER A 267 -13.57 0.59 26.32
CA SER A 267 -14.31 0.90 27.55
C SER A 267 -13.68 2.02 28.39
N LEU A 268 -12.43 2.39 28.13
CA LEU A 268 -11.64 3.35 28.92
C LEU A 268 -11.25 4.60 28.14
N ALA A 269 -11.11 4.50 26.81
CA ALA A 269 -10.59 5.55 25.97
C ALA A 269 -11.20 5.51 24.56
N PHE A 270 -11.26 6.67 23.92
CA PHE A 270 -11.56 6.82 22.50
C PHE A 270 -10.26 7.03 21.71
N TYR A 271 -10.31 6.90 20.39
CA TYR A 271 -9.14 6.98 19.50
C TYR A 271 -9.22 8.19 18.56
N PHE A 272 -8.14 8.97 18.44
CA PHE A 272 -8.09 10.07 17.47
C PHE A 272 -7.61 9.60 16.09
N SER A 273 -8.43 9.80 15.04
CA SER A 273 -8.03 9.45 13.66
C SER A 273 -7.09 10.46 13.00
N ASN A 274 -7.16 11.73 13.38
CA ASN A 274 -6.38 12.82 12.80
C ASN A 274 -5.97 13.85 13.87
N GLY A 275 -5.30 14.92 13.43
CA GLY A 275 -4.86 16.01 14.31
C GLY A 275 -3.56 15.75 15.09
N PRO A 276 -3.28 16.56 16.13
CA PRO A 276 -2.01 16.53 16.87
C PRO A 276 -1.84 15.32 17.80
N TRP A 277 -2.95 14.65 18.13
CA TRP A 277 -3.00 13.42 18.92
C TRP A 277 -3.46 12.22 18.08
N ARG A 278 -3.31 12.28 16.75
CA ARG A 278 -3.67 11.17 15.83
C ARG A 278 -2.99 9.86 16.26
N SER A 279 -3.67 8.73 16.03
CA SER A 279 -3.13 7.42 16.39
C SER A 279 -2.88 7.19 17.88
N LEU A 280 -3.55 7.96 18.75
CA LEU A 280 -3.48 7.82 20.20
C LEU A 280 -4.84 7.51 20.79
N TYR A 281 -4.83 6.73 21.86
CA TYR A 281 -5.99 6.49 22.72
C TYR A 281 -6.02 7.54 23.83
N VAL A 282 -7.15 8.21 23.97
CA VAL A 282 -7.38 9.27 24.95
C VAL A 282 -8.48 8.85 25.91
N ARG A 283 -8.18 8.91 27.21
CA ARG A 283 -9.13 8.55 28.26
C ARG A 283 -10.41 9.37 28.14
N TYR A 284 -11.55 8.71 28.33
CA TYR A 284 -12.84 9.39 28.37
C TYR A 284 -12.87 10.57 29.36
N GLY A 285 -13.45 11.68 28.90
CA GLY A 285 -13.58 12.91 29.69
C GLY A 285 -12.32 13.77 29.75
N TYR A 286 -11.20 13.36 29.15
CA TYR A 286 -10.02 14.20 29.00
C TYR A 286 -10.04 14.93 27.64
N ASP A 287 -9.94 16.25 27.68
CA ASP A 287 -9.85 17.09 26.48
C ASP A 287 -8.44 17.70 26.37
N PRO A 288 -7.57 17.18 25.48
CA PRO A 288 -6.20 17.69 25.35
C PRO A 288 -6.15 19.15 24.87
N ARG A 289 -7.21 19.68 24.25
CA ARG A 289 -7.27 21.08 23.81
C ARG A 289 -7.38 22.07 24.96
N LYS A 290 -7.69 21.61 26.18
CA LYS A 290 -7.87 22.46 27.38
C LYS A 290 -6.68 22.43 28.32
N ASP A 291 -5.80 21.44 28.18
CA ASP A 291 -4.66 21.24 29.06
C ASP A 291 -3.34 21.42 28.30
N PHE A 292 -2.56 22.45 28.63
CA PHE A 292 -1.27 22.70 28.00
C PHE A 292 -0.21 21.61 28.30
N LYS A 293 -0.38 20.80 29.36
CA LYS A 293 0.52 19.66 29.62
C LYS A 293 0.40 18.58 28.55
N SER A 294 -0.74 18.51 27.86
CA SER A 294 -0.99 17.54 26.78
C SER A 294 -0.03 17.66 25.60
N ARG A 295 0.73 18.76 25.49
CA ARG A 295 1.77 18.96 24.47
C ARG A 295 2.81 17.84 24.46
N HIS A 296 3.13 17.27 25.63
CA HIS A 296 4.10 16.16 25.74
C HIS A 296 3.53 14.85 25.13
N TYR A 297 2.21 14.71 25.13
CA TYR A 297 1.52 13.54 24.59
C TYR A 297 1.19 13.68 23.10
N GLN A 298 1.42 14.84 22.49
CA GLN A 298 1.26 14.98 21.05
C GLN A 298 2.17 14.00 20.31
N THR A 299 1.73 13.59 19.13
CA THR A 299 2.43 12.62 18.30
C THR A 299 3.11 13.26 17.11
N PHE A 300 4.16 12.63 16.61
CA PHE A 300 4.76 12.94 15.33
C PHE A 300 5.10 11.65 14.57
N ASP A 301 5.00 11.74 13.24
CA ASP A 301 5.42 10.65 12.36
C ASP A 301 6.92 10.80 12.08
N PHE A 302 7.70 9.80 12.49
CA PHE A 302 9.11 9.66 12.14
C PHE A 302 9.28 8.59 11.07
N ARG A 303 9.76 9.00 9.89
CA ARG A 303 10.07 8.09 8.79
C ARG A 303 11.55 8.17 8.47
N LEU A 304 12.21 7.03 8.57
CA LEU A 304 13.59 6.84 8.17
C LEU A 304 13.63 6.72 6.65
N ARG A 305 14.26 7.70 6.00
CA ARG A 305 14.60 7.62 4.57
C ARG A 305 15.97 6.96 4.46
N PHE A 306 16.12 6.04 3.53
CA PHE A 306 17.36 5.27 3.38
C PHE A 306 18.45 6.15 2.79
N GLY A 307 19.57 6.27 3.52
CA GLY A 307 20.89 6.39 2.94
C GLY A 307 21.61 5.03 3.04
N SER A 308 22.72 4.86 2.32
CA SER A 308 23.56 3.66 2.40
C SER A 308 23.88 3.29 3.86
N GLY A 309 23.54 2.05 4.26
CA GLY A 309 23.87 1.47 5.56
C GLY A 309 22.70 1.31 6.55
N VAL A 310 21.64 2.12 6.46
CA VAL A 310 20.50 2.02 7.41
C VAL A 310 19.56 0.86 7.09
N SER A 311 19.39 0.57 5.79
CA SER A 311 18.57 -0.54 5.27
C SER A 311 19.09 -1.92 5.64
N GLU A 312 20.35 -2.01 6.10
CA GLU A 312 20.93 -3.26 6.61
C GLU A 312 20.33 -3.67 7.96
N PHE A 313 19.93 -2.70 8.77
CA PHE A 313 19.54 -2.94 10.17
C PHE A 313 18.04 -2.73 10.43
N VAL A 314 17.43 -1.73 9.78
CA VAL A 314 16.05 -1.31 10.09
C VAL A 314 15.13 -1.57 8.91
N TYR A 315 14.12 -2.42 9.15
CA TYR A 315 13.12 -2.81 8.15
C TYR A 315 11.76 -2.18 8.44
N CYS A 316 10.81 -2.33 7.51
CA CYS A 316 9.41 -2.05 7.80
C CYS A 316 8.87 -3.06 8.84
N ARG A 317 7.83 -2.66 9.60
CA ARG A 317 7.31 -3.47 10.73
C ARG A 317 6.82 -4.85 10.27
N LYS A 318 6.16 -4.93 9.11
CA LYS A 318 5.65 -6.19 8.53
C LYS A 318 6.81 -7.16 8.21
N SER A 319 7.81 -6.69 7.46
CA SER A 319 9.00 -7.49 7.11
C SER A 319 9.80 -7.90 8.34
N ALA A 320 9.94 -7.02 9.34
CA ALA A 320 10.61 -7.35 10.59
C ALA A 320 9.89 -8.48 11.34
N LYS A 321 8.56 -8.40 11.50
CA LYS A 321 7.76 -9.47 12.12
C LYS A 321 7.82 -10.80 11.34
N GLN A 322 7.71 -10.75 10.02
CA GLN A 322 7.80 -11.94 9.17
C GLN A 322 9.16 -12.63 9.32
N LYS A 323 10.25 -11.84 9.36
CA LYS A 323 11.60 -12.35 9.62
C LYS A 323 11.73 -12.98 11.01
N MET A 324 11.13 -12.40 12.05
CA MET A 324 11.10 -13.00 13.39
C MET A 324 10.35 -14.34 13.44
N LEU A 325 9.22 -14.44 12.75
CA LEU A 325 8.43 -15.68 12.66
C LEU A 325 9.21 -16.79 11.94
N LEU A 326 9.87 -16.46 10.81
CA LEU A 326 10.66 -17.42 10.05
C LEU A 326 11.92 -17.90 10.78
N THR A 327 12.45 -17.09 11.69
CA THR A 327 13.67 -17.41 12.46
C THR A 327 13.40 -18.05 13.83
N GLY A 328 12.12 -18.31 14.16
CA GLY A 328 11.71 -19.02 15.38
C GLY A 328 12.02 -18.27 16.68
N GLY A 329 12.11 -16.94 16.65
CA GLY A 329 12.34 -16.10 17.83
C GLY A 329 13.71 -16.25 18.52
N ALA A 330 14.54 -17.23 18.14
CA ALA A 330 15.77 -17.60 18.84
C ALA A 330 17.06 -17.07 18.17
N ALA A 331 16.97 -16.40 17.01
CA ALA A 331 18.15 -16.03 16.21
C ALA A 331 18.67 -14.60 16.40
N GLU A 332 18.02 -13.73 17.20
CA GLU A 332 18.42 -12.31 17.31
C GLU A 332 19.09 -11.90 18.62
N ASP A 333 19.10 -12.74 19.67
CA ASP A 333 19.74 -12.39 20.95
C ASP A 333 21.29 -12.25 20.88
N SER A 334 21.91 -12.34 19.70
CA SER A 334 23.36 -12.22 19.59
C SER A 334 23.93 -11.49 18.36
N LYS A 335 23.12 -10.76 17.56
CA LYS A 335 23.71 -10.01 16.41
C LYS A 335 23.26 -8.58 16.11
N ASN A 336 22.29 -7.97 16.78
CA ASN A 336 22.04 -6.53 16.58
C ASN A 336 21.54 -5.82 17.85
N ASP A 337 22.39 -5.67 18.86
CA ASP A 337 22.14 -4.78 20.02
C ASP A 337 21.92 -3.30 19.58
N LEU A 338 22.28 -2.99 18.34
CA LEU A 338 22.14 -1.68 17.72
C LEU A 338 20.68 -1.25 17.49
N VAL A 339 19.72 -2.18 17.35
CA VAL A 339 18.33 -1.88 17.00
C VAL A 339 17.41 -2.08 18.21
N GLN A 340 16.40 -1.22 18.34
CA GLN A 340 15.37 -1.39 19.38
C GLN A 340 14.44 -2.56 19.06
N ASN A 341 14.03 -3.29 20.09
CA ASN A 341 13.05 -4.36 19.94
C ASN A 341 11.75 -3.81 19.33
N ILE A 342 11.11 -4.60 18.47
CA ILE A 342 9.91 -4.22 17.72
C ILE A 342 8.70 -3.86 18.61
N ASP A 343 8.67 -4.41 19.83
CA ASP A 343 7.63 -4.19 20.82
C ASP A 343 8.00 -3.13 21.86
N TYR A 344 9.22 -2.58 21.78
CA TYR A 344 9.65 -1.50 22.66
C TYR A 344 9.03 -0.16 22.22
N PRO A 345 8.24 0.51 23.07
CA PRO A 345 7.45 1.67 22.66
C PRO A 345 8.27 2.97 22.60
N TYR A 346 9.34 3.05 23.38
CA TYR A 346 10.15 4.25 23.55
C TYR A 346 11.28 4.32 22.52
N PHE A 347 11.84 5.52 22.31
CA PHE A 347 13.03 5.73 21.50
C PHE A 347 14.21 6.14 22.39
N GLU A 348 15.21 5.28 22.51
CA GLU A 348 16.45 5.54 23.25
C GLU A 348 17.54 6.16 22.36
N GLU A 349 18.38 7.01 22.95
CA GLU A 349 19.49 7.68 22.27
C GLU A 349 20.52 6.71 21.65
N HIS A 350 20.74 5.57 22.30
CA HIS A 350 21.83 4.65 21.97
C HIS A 350 21.42 3.50 21.06
N LYS A 351 20.20 3.50 20.54
CA LYS A 351 19.71 2.44 19.64
C LYS A 351 18.96 3.01 18.44
N LEU A 352 19.06 2.31 17.32
CA LEU A 352 18.29 2.59 16.10
C LEU A 352 16.80 2.39 16.34
N PRO A 353 15.93 3.09 15.60
CA PRO A 353 14.48 2.91 15.68
C PRO A 353 14.06 1.47 15.45
N ARG A 354 12.99 1.05 16.12
CA ARG A 354 12.40 -0.30 15.99
C ARG A 354 11.89 -0.64 14.59
N SER A 355 11.56 0.36 13.78
CA SER A 355 11.03 0.20 12.43
C SER A 355 11.26 1.46 11.61
N ARG A 356 11.27 1.30 10.27
CA ARG A 356 11.45 2.40 9.30
C ARG A 356 10.49 3.57 9.55
N GLN A 357 9.25 3.26 9.87
CA GLN A 357 8.24 4.25 10.26
C GLN A 357 7.85 4.03 11.72
N CYS A 358 7.87 5.09 12.51
CA CYS A 358 7.49 5.10 13.91
C CYS A 358 6.59 6.30 14.20
N MET A 359 5.36 6.04 14.63
CA MET A 359 4.53 7.05 15.29
C MET A 359 4.89 7.07 16.78
N LEU A 360 5.33 8.21 17.30
CA LEU A 360 5.83 8.37 18.67
C LEU A 360 5.22 9.60 19.33
N ARG A 361 4.91 9.51 20.63
CA ARG A 361 4.63 10.71 21.44
C ARG A 361 5.94 11.42 21.74
N TYR A 362 5.94 12.74 21.87
CA TYR A 362 7.18 13.45 22.20
C TYR A 362 7.77 13.06 23.58
N CYS A 363 6.93 12.68 24.55
CA CYS A 363 7.40 12.13 25.82
C CYS A 363 8.07 10.76 25.70
N ASP A 364 7.80 10.00 24.63
CA ASP A 364 8.37 8.66 24.42
C ASP A 364 9.76 8.70 23.79
N VAL A 365 10.18 9.88 23.30
CA VAL A 365 11.50 10.11 22.72
C VAL A 365 12.47 10.50 23.83
N ARG A 366 13.23 9.54 24.35
CA ARG A 366 14.16 9.69 25.47
C ARG A 366 15.49 10.31 25.00
N LEU A 367 15.38 11.46 24.32
CA LEU A 367 16.50 12.30 23.90
C LEU A 367 16.52 13.57 24.74
N PRO A 368 17.58 13.84 25.54
CA PRO A 368 17.65 15.01 26.41
C PRO A 368 17.38 16.34 25.69
N LYS A 369 17.92 16.47 24.46
CA LYS A 369 17.74 17.67 23.62
C LYS A 369 16.28 17.94 23.28
N ILE A 370 15.48 16.90 23.01
CA ILE A 370 14.05 17.06 22.68
C ILE A 370 13.25 17.37 23.94
N GLN A 371 13.56 16.73 25.06
CA GLN A 371 12.90 17.03 26.34
C GLN A 371 13.16 18.48 26.77
N GLU A 372 14.40 18.96 26.63
CA GLU A 372 14.74 20.37 26.87
C GLU A 372 13.99 21.32 25.91
N MET A 373 13.84 20.95 24.64
CA MET A 373 13.05 21.71 23.67
C MET A 373 11.57 21.81 24.08
N LEU A 374 10.97 20.75 24.64
CA LEU A 374 9.57 20.74 25.14
C LEU A 374 9.39 21.60 26.40
N GLU A 375 10.40 21.61 27.28
CA GLU A 375 10.40 22.39 28.52
C GLU A 375 10.56 23.89 28.25
N LYS A 376 11.37 24.26 27.25
CA LYS A 376 11.60 25.66 26.85
C LYS A 376 10.40 26.33 26.17
N ILE A 377 9.35 25.56 25.83
CA ILE A 377 8.14 26.13 25.22
C ILE A 377 7.43 27.00 26.27
N PRO A 378 7.26 28.31 25.99
CA PRO A 378 6.64 29.21 26.95
C PRO A 378 5.20 28.77 27.23
N THR A 379 4.78 28.93 28.49
CA THR A 379 3.38 28.66 28.85
C THR A 379 2.49 29.64 28.06
N PRO A 380 1.41 29.15 27.43
CA PRO A 380 0.52 30.00 26.66
C PRO A 380 -0.03 31.13 27.52
N LEU A 381 -0.19 32.31 26.92
CA LEU A 381 -0.90 33.42 27.54
C LEU A 381 -2.33 33.00 27.88
N THR A 382 -2.89 33.60 28.93
CA THR A 382 -4.27 33.33 29.36
C THR A 382 -5.23 33.58 28.20
N GLY A 383 -5.93 32.52 27.75
CA GLY A 383 -6.84 32.56 26.60
C GLY A 383 -6.25 32.07 25.27
N ALA A 384 -5.02 31.56 25.24
CA ALA A 384 -4.50 30.90 24.04
C ALA A 384 -5.30 29.62 23.72
N VAL A 385 -5.56 29.41 22.44
CA VAL A 385 -6.33 28.27 21.94
C VAL A 385 -5.38 27.30 21.24
N CYS A 386 -5.61 26.01 21.45
CA CYS A 386 -4.91 24.92 20.77
C CYS A 386 -5.06 25.05 19.24
N ASN A 387 -4.00 24.81 18.48
CA ASN A 387 -4.04 24.84 17.02
C ASN A 387 -4.52 23.50 16.45
N GLU A 388 -5.30 23.55 15.37
CA GLU A 388 -5.87 22.35 14.74
C GLU A 388 -4.80 21.38 14.19
N ARG A 389 -3.71 21.91 13.63
CA ARG A 389 -2.64 21.12 13.01
C ARG A 389 -1.48 20.87 13.96
N THR A 390 -1.07 21.88 14.73
CA THR A 390 0.16 21.83 15.53
C THR A 390 -0.10 21.62 17.02
N GLY A 391 -1.36 21.60 17.45
CA GLY A 391 -1.75 21.46 18.84
C GLY A 391 -1.23 22.63 19.67
N TRP A 392 -0.48 22.32 20.72
CA TRP A 392 0.16 23.29 21.61
C TRP A 392 1.60 23.63 21.21
N LEU A 393 2.09 23.06 20.11
CA LEU A 393 3.48 23.18 19.69
C LEU A 393 3.64 24.16 18.52
N PRO A 394 4.83 24.79 18.37
CA PRO A 394 5.13 25.63 17.22
C PRO A 394 5.10 24.85 15.88
N PRO A 395 4.77 25.49 14.74
CA PRO A 395 4.66 24.80 13.44
C PRO A 395 5.91 24.05 12.96
N SER A 396 7.10 24.50 13.35
CA SER A 396 8.38 23.86 12.96
C SER A 396 8.88 22.81 13.96
N PHE A 397 8.15 22.54 15.04
CA PHE A 397 8.62 21.69 16.12
C PHE A 397 8.87 20.26 15.65
N ASP A 398 7.95 19.70 14.87
CA ASP A 398 8.08 18.40 14.21
C ASP A 398 9.39 18.27 13.43
N SER A 399 9.70 19.26 12.58
CA SER A 399 10.89 19.24 11.74
C SER A 399 12.16 19.30 12.58
N GLN A 400 12.18 20.11 13.64
CA GLN A 400 13.33 20.19 14.56
C GLN A 400 13.54 18.88 15.30
N VAL A 401 12.46 18.25 15.79
CA VAL A 401 12.51 16.93 16.45
C VAL A 401 13.06 15.87 15.49
N ARG A 402 12.54 15.78 14.27
CA ARG A 402 13.04 14.85 13.24
C ARG A 402 14.52 15.07 12.95
N GLN A 403 14.96 16.33 12.82
CA GLN A 403 16.36 16.65 12.58
C GLN A 403 17.27 16.17 13.71
N VAL A 404 16.84 16.34 14.97
CA VAL A 404 17.58 15.85 16.14
C VAL A 404 17.67 14.32 16.12
N VAL A 405 16.56 13.62 15.91
CA VAL A 405 16.54 12.14 15.83
C VAL A 405 17.44 11.64 14.70
N CYS A 406 17.34 12.22 13.50
CA CYS A 406 18.19 11.85 12.36
C CYS A 406 19.68 12.08 12.66
N ALA A 407 20.04 13.21 13.26
CA ALA A 407 21.43 13.49 13.62
C ALA A 407 21.99 12.45 14.61
N THR A 408 21.21 12.07 15.63
CA THR A 408 21.57 11.01 16.59
C THR A 408 21.78 9.66 15.88
N ILE A 409 20.87 9.28 14.97
CA ILE A 409 20.98 8.04 14.20
C ILE A 409 22.23 8.04 13.31
N SER A 410 22.48 9.13 12.58
CA SER A 410 23.66 9.27 11.73
C SER A 410 24.96 9.16 12.54
N GLU A 411 25.01 9.76 13.73
CA GLU A 411 26.16 9.65 14.62
C GLU A 411 26.37 8.22 15.14
N LEU A 412 25.29 7.54 15.53
CA LEU A 412 25.31 6.17 16.00
C LEU A 412 25.83 5.21 14.91
N LEU A 413 25.35 5.33 13.67
CA LEU A 413 25.83 4.54 12.54
C LEU A 413 27.28 4.83 12.19
N ARG A 414 27.67 6.12 12.17
CA ARG A 414 29.07 6.51 11.95
C ARG A 414 30.00 5.89 13.00
N ASN A 415 29.57 5.84 14.26
CA ASN A 415 30.34 5.23 15.34
C ASN A 415 30.39 3.70 15.22
N HIS A 416 29.32 3.07 14.73
CA HIS A 416 29.29 1.63 14.43
C HIS A 416 30.29 1.27 13.33
N TYR A 417 30.19 1.92 12.16
CA TYR A 417 31.09 1.66 11.03
C TYR A 417 32.55 1.99 11.32
N ARG A 418 32.83 3.04 12.11
CA ARG A 418 34.20 3.35 12.59
C ARG A 418 34.78 2.24 13.47
N LYS A 419 33.98 1.63 14.35
CA LYS A 419 34.44 0.52 15.21
C LYS A 419 34.72 -0.75 14.39
N GLU A 420 33.92 -0.99 13.36
CA GLU A 420 34.04 -2.17 12.50
C GLU A 420 35.04 -2.01 11.33
N HIS A 421 35.80 -0.91 11.24
CA HIS A 421 36.73 -0.61 10.15
C HIS A 421 36.09 -0.64 8.75
N LEU A 422 34.82 -0.28 8.65
CA LEU A 422 34.05 -0.17 7.40
C LEU A 422 33.94 1.30 7.01
N THR A 423 34.29 1.65 5.78
CA THR A 423 34.07 2.99 5.22
C THR A 423 32.65 3.09 4.67
N ALA A 424 31.74 3.71 5.42
CA ALA A 424 30.46 4.16 4.89
C ALA A 424 30.41 5.69 4.98
N GLU A 425 30.35 6.35 3.82
CA GLU A 425 30.00 7.77 3.74
C GLU A 425 28.50 7.89 4.08
N VAL A 426 28.19 8.60 5.17
CA VAL A 426 26.82 8.88 5.59
C VAL A 426 26.55 10.34 5.20
N ASP A 427 26.11 10.57 3.97
CA ASP A 427 25.68 11.89 3.54
C ASP A 427 24.29 12.20 4.11
N ALA A 428 24.21 13.28 4.88
CA ALA A 428 22.96 13.85 5.34
C ALA A 428 22.31 14.61 4.18
N VAL A 429 21.37 13.98 3.48
CA VAL A 429 20.58 14.67 2.44
C VAL A 429 19.64 15.68 3.10
N PRO A 430 19.69 16.98 2.74
CA PRO A 430 18.71 17.97 3.19
C PRO A 430 17.34 17.68 2.55
N GLN A 431 16.27 17.82 3.34
CA GLN A 431 14.91 17.69 2.85
C GLN A 431 14.48 18.98 2.14
N ALA A 432 14.65 19.04 0.82
CA ALA A 432 13.89 19.96 -0.03
C ALA A 432 12.48 19.39 -0.24
N ASP A 433 11.49 20.28 -0.12
CA ASP A 433 10.08 20.22 -0.51
C ASP A 433 9.39 18.84 -0.57
N VAL A 434 8.49 18.62 0.39
CA VAL A 434 7.70 17.41 0.61
C VAL A 434 6.63 17.15 -0.47
N ASP A 435 6.49 18.02 -1.48
CA ASP A 435 5.33 18.00 -2.38
C ASP A 435 5.67 17.69 -3.85
N ALA A 436 6.92 17.46 -4.22
CA ALA A 436 7.27 17.15 -5.60
C ALA A 436 8.54 16.30 -5.67
N GLU A 437 8.42 14.98 -5.60
CA GLU A 437 9.32 14.00 -6.23
C GLU A 437 8.89 12.59 -5.79
N GLY A 438 7.99 12.00 -6.57
CA GLY A 438 7.57 10.62 -6.46
C GLY A 438 7.68 9.96 -7.82
N GLU A 439 8.88 9.89 -8.39
CA GLU A 439 9.18 9.12 -9.60
C GLU A 439 10.70 8.92 -9.69
N GLY A 440 11.19 7.72 -9.40
CA GLY A 440 12.60 7.39 -9.57
C GLY A 440 13.08 6.21 -8.72
N GLU A 441 13.08 5.04 -9.35
CA GLU A 441 13.76 3.80 -8.95
C GLU A 441 12.99 2.88 -7.98
N GLY A 442 12.62 1.74 -8.55
CA GLY A 442 11.69 0.79 -7.97
C GLY A 442 12.35 -0.18 -7.01
N GLU A 443 11.72 -0.29 -5.85
CA GLU A 443 11.23 -1.55 -5.30
C GLU A 443 9.82 -1.22 -4.78
N GLY A 444 8.81 -1.93 -5.28
CA GLY A 444 7.41 -1.70 -4.92
C GLY A 444 7.16 -2.06 -3.46
N GLU A 445 7.40 -1.12 -2.55
CA GLU A 445 6.92 -1.19 -1.16
C GLU A 445 5.67 -0.31 -1.03
N GLU A 446 4.57 -1.00 -0.78
CA GLU A 446 3.21 -0.46 -0.70
C GLU A 446 3.07 0.60 0.40
N GLU A 447 2.59 1.80 0.04
CA GLU A 447 2.05 2.76 1.01
C GLU A 447 0.67 2.30 1.47
N TYR A 448 0.63 1.44 2.50
CA TYR A 448 -0.57 1.27 3.30
C TYR A 448 -0.61 2.41 4.32
N TYR A 449 -1.68 3.22 4.27
CA TYR A 449 -2.20 3.82 5.49
C TYR A 449 -2.38 2.69 6.51
N ALA A 450 -1.94 2.90 7.74
CA ALA A 450 -1.89 1.89 8.79
C ALA A 450 -3.20 1.11 8.97
N GLU A 451 -3.37 0.03 8.21
CA GLU A 451 -4.14 -1.15 8.58
C GLU A 451 -3.25 -1.95 9.53
N ASP A 452 -3.05 -1.41 10.74
CA ASP A 452 -2.38 -2.08 11.85
C ASP A 452 -3.27 -3.17 12.49
N GLU A 453 -4.42 -3.51 11.89
CA GLU A 453 -5.46 -4.32 12.55
C GLU A 453 -5.83 -5.65 11.88
N ASP A 454 -5.31 -5.96 10.70
CA ASP A 454 -5.66 -7.20 9.99
C ASP A 454 -4.52 -8.23 10.01
N MET A 455 -4.29 -8.83 11.18
CA MET A 455 -3.88 -10.23 11.28
C MET A 455 -3.92 -10.73 12.73
N ASP A 456 -4.10 -12.05 12.85
CA ASP A 456 -3.92 -12.92 14.02
C ASP A 456 -5.20 -13.31 14.78
N MET A 457 -5.88 -14.35 14.28
CA MET A 457 -6.59 -15.33 15.11
C MET A 457 -5.80 -16.64 15.06
N GLU A 458 -5.00 -16.91 16.08
CA GLU A 458 -4.62 -18.27 16.45
C GLU A 458 -5.26 -18.59 17.80
N GLU A 459 -6.20 -19.53 17.77
CA GLU A 459 -6.97 -19.97 18.92
C GLU A 459 -6.09 -20.86 19.80
N SER A 460 -5.53 -20.30 20.88
CA SER A 460 -4.85 -21.08 21.90
C SER A 460 -5.87 -21.61 22.91
N THR A 461 -6.20 -22.89 22.79
CA THR A 461 -7.03 -23.61 23.78
C THR A 461 -6.21 -23.90 25.03
N ALA A 462 -6.23 -22.98 26.00
CA ALA A 462 -5.79 -23.26 27.37
C ALA A 462 -7.02 -23.34 28.28
N ASN A 463 -7.37 -24.55 28.69
CA ASN A 463 -8.39 -24.82 29.70
C ASN A 463 -7.84 -24.46 31.07
N GLU A 464 -8.27 -23.33 31.64
CA GLU A 464 -8.13 -23.07 33.06
C GLU A 464 -9.50 -22.73 33.64
N SER A 465 -9.98 -23.56 34.56
CA SER A 465 -11.13 -23.25 35.40
C SER A 465 -10.75 -22.15 36.39
N PHE A 466 -11.69 -21.30 36.79
CA PHE A 466 -12.07 -20.99 38.19
C PHE A 466 -12.74 -19.60 38.35
N ASP A 467 -13.86 -19.65 39.07
CA ASP A 467 -14.58 -18.71 39.94
C ASP A 467 -14.86 -17.24 39.54
N ASP A 468 -16.13 -17.02 39.16
CA ASP A 468 -16.87 -15.76 39.11
C ASP A 468 -16.83 -14.98 40.43
N LYS A 469 -16.22 -13.78 40.47
CA LYS A 469 -16.65 -12.69 41.37
C LYS A 469 -16.46 -11.28 40.78
N ASN A 470 -17.57 -10.75 40.25
CA ASN A 470 -18.14 -9.43 40.57
C ASN A 470 -17.58 -8.15 39.88
N ILE A 471 -17.69 -8.09 38.54
CA ILE A 471 -17.54 -6.86 37.72
C ILE A 471 -18.60 -5.78 38.05
N GLU A 472 -19.76 -6.17 38.61
CA GLU A 472 -20.89 -5.24 38.82
C GLU A 472 -20.58 -4.12 39.82
N GLN A 473 -19.77 -4.40 40.86
CA GLN A 473 -19.46 -3.41 41.90
C GLN A 473 -18.50 -2.31 41.43
N LEU A 474 -17.69 -2.56 40.40
CA LEU A 474 -16.71 -1.59 39.90
C LEU A 474 -17.29 -0.61 38.86
N LEU A 475 -18.37 -1.01 38.17
CA LEU A 475 -19.05 -0.16 37.18
C LEU A 475 -20.06 0.79 37.83
N THR A 476 -20.70 0.41 38.94
CA THR A 476 -21.58 1.32 39.72
C THR A 476 -20.86 2.52 40.29
N ASN A 477 -19.53 2.45 40.49
CA ASN A 477 -18.71 3.58 40.91
C ASN A 477 -18.31 4.51 39.76
N MET A 478 -18.72 4.23 38.50
CA MET A 478 -18.47 5.12 37.35
C MET A 478 -19.63 6.06 37.04
N THR A 479 -20.81 5.84 37.64
CA THR A 479 -22.01 6.68 37.47
C THR A 479 -22.33 7.53 38.71
N SER A 480 -21.38 7.72 39.63
CA SER A 480 -21.50 8.66 40.76
C SER A 480 -20.43 9.74 40.70
#